data_AF-A0A1Y5NZU0-F1
#
_entry.id   AF-A0A1Y5NZU0-F1
#
_cell.length_a   1.000
_cell.length_b   1.000
_cell.length_c   1.000
_cell.angle_alpha   90.00
_cell.angle_beta   90.00
_cell.angle_gamma   90.00
#
_symmetry.space_group_name_H-M   'P 1'
#
loop_
_entity.id
_entity.type
_entity.pdbx_description
1 polymer ?
#
loop_
_entity_poly.entity_id
_entity_poly.type
_entity_poly.pdbx_seq_one_letter_code
_entity_poly.pdbx_strand_id
1 'polypeptide(L)'
;MSNKDMKKNPSASGAGKSAALLLLVVVAFQAALAAGAPWGAATQGGSNEGVLPDALRVGSVITSVMYAALAAVAGTSIAPATFRRRVLYAAAAVMVLATLLNIASTSFVERMIWAPVTIALVITIWHAARHDSIAPLARRARSVSAIPIVR
;
A
#
# COMPACT_ATOMS: atom_id res chain seq x y z
N MET A 1 -25.90 -18.36 -12.91
CA MET A 1 -24.74 -18.08 -12.03
C MET A 1 -24.71 -19.13 -10.92
N SER A 2 -23.57 -19.79 -10.69
CA SER A 2 -23.44 -20.87 -9.70
C SER A 2 -23.16 -20.31 -8.30
N ASN A 3 -23.58 -20.99 -7.22
CA ASN A 3 -23.36 -20.59 -5.82
C ASN A 3 -21.86 -20.35 -5.48
N LYS A 4 -20.94 -20.93 -6.26
CA LYS A 4 -19.49 -20.66 -6.18
C LYS A 4 -19.11 -19.23 -6.59
N ASP A 5 -19.85 -18.63 -7.53
CA ASP A 5 -19.58 -17.28 -8.04
C ASP A 5 -19.93 -16.20 -7.01
N MET A 6 -20.88 -16.50 -6.10
CA MET A 6 -21.32 -15.58 -5.03
C MET A 6 -20.32 -15.41 -3.88
N LYS A 7 -19.38 -16.35 -3.68
CA LYS A 7 -18.40 -16.28 -2.57
C LYS A 7 -17.05 -15.68 -2.96
N LYS A 8 -16.86 -15.29 -4.23
CA LYS A 8 -15.57 -14.76 -4.68
C LYS A 8 -15.46 -13.27 -4.34
N ASN A 9 -14.43 -12.93 -3.57
CA ASN A 9 -14.11 -11.55 -3.27
C ASN A 9 -13.85 -10.75 -4.56
N PRO A 10 -14.21 -9.46 -4.60
CA PRO A 10 -14.01 -8.64 -5.78
C PRO A 10 -12.52 -8.52 -6.12
N SER A 11 -12.17 -8.48 -7.41
CA SER A 11 -10.80 -8.25 -7.86
C SER A 11 -10.30 -6.85 -7.47
N ALA A 12 -8.99 -6.69 -7.37
CA ALA A 12 -8.39 -5.38 -7.15
C ALA A 12 -8.66 -4.43 -8.32
N SER A 13 -8.89 -3.16 -8.01
CA SER A 13 -8.98 -2.07 -9.00
C SER A 13 -7.62 -1.79 -9.64
N GLY A 14 -7.60 -1.02 -10.73
CA GLY A 14 -6.34 -0.54 -11.32
C GLY A 14 -5.44 0.15 -10.30
N ALA A 15 -6.01 1.07 -9.51
CA ALA A 15 -5.30 1.75 -8.42
C ALA A 15 -4.77 0.78 -7.35
N GLY A 16 -5.54 -0.27 -7.01
CA GLY A 16 -5.09 -1.29 -6.05
C GLY A 16 -3.90 -2.11 -6.56
N LYS A 17 -3.89 -2.43 -7.85
CA LYS A 17 -2.73 -3.06 -8.50
C LYS A 17 -1.52 -2.15 -8.54
N SER A 18 -1.70 -0.86 -8.88
CA SER A 18 -0.63 0.14 -8.82
C SER A 18 -0.05 0.29 -7.42
N ALA A 19 -0.91 0.36 -6.40
CA ALA A 19 -0.48 0.38 -5.01
C ALA A 19 0.31 -0.87 -4.64
N ALA A 20 -0.15 -2.06 -5.05
CA ALA A 20 0.56 -3.31 -4.80
C ALA A 20 1.95 -3.33 -5.45
N LEU A 21 2.09 -2.84 -6.68
CA LEU A 21 3.38 -2.74 -7.37
C LEU A 21 4.35 -1.80 -6.61
N LEU A 22 3.89 -0.63 -6.20
CA LEU A 22 4.69 0.31 -5.41
C LEU A 22 5.10 -0.30 -4.07
N LEU A 23 4.18 -0.99 -3.39
CA LEU A 23 4.48 -1.71 -2.16
C LEU A 23 5.51 -2.81 -2.37
N LEU A 24 5.45 -3.55 -3.49
CA LEU A 24 6.45 -4.57 -3.81
C LEU A 24 7.85 -3.98 -4.05
N VAL A 25 7.95 -2.75 -4.55
CA VAL A 25 9.24 -2.03 -4.59
C VAL A 25 9.77 -1.79 -3.18
N VAL A 26 8.90 -1.37 -2.24
CA VAL A 26 9.28 -1.20 -0.82
C VAL A 26 9.70 -2.54 -0.20
N VAL A 27 8.96 -3.62 -0.48
CA VAL A 27 9.26 -4.98 -0.01
C VAL A 27 10.64 -5.43 -0.50
N ALA A 28 10.94 -5.24 -1.78
CA ALA A 28 12.22 -5.59 -2.36
C ALA A 28 13.38 -4.79 -1.74
N PHE A 29 13.19 -3.48 -1.52
CA PHE A 29 14.17 -2.65 -0.82
C PHE A 29 14.42 -3.14 0.61
N GLN A 30 13.37 -3.41 1.38
CA GLN A 30 13.50 -3.91 2.75
C GLN A 30 14.12 -5.31 2.81
N ALA A 31 13.80 -6.18 1.86
CA ALA A 31 14.43 -7.49 1.74
C ALA A 31 15.93 -7.37 1.40
N ALA A 32 16.31 -6.44 0.53
CA ALA A 32 17.71 -6.16 0.20
C ALA A 32 18.48 -5.64 1.43
N LEU A 33 17.90 -4.71 2.20
CA LEU A 33 18.47 -4.23 3.46
C LEU A 33 18.66 -5.37 4.47
N ALA A 34 17.64 -6.23 4.63
CA ALA A 34 17.72 -7.41 5.47
C ALA A 34 18.83 -8.36 5.01
N ALA A 35 19.04 -8.52 3.69
CA ALA A 35 20.12 -9.31 3.12
C ALA A 35 21.52 -8.66 3.26
N GLY A 36 21.61 -7.39 3.69
CA GLY A 36 22.87 -6.68 3.90
C GLY A 36 23.25 -5.72 2.77
N ALA A 37 22.31 -5.28 1.94
CA ALA A 37 22.57 -4.24 0.95
C ALA A 37 23.07 -2.95 1.64
N PRO A 38 24.10 -2.28 1.09
CA PRO A 38 24.72 -1.11 1.72
C PRO A 38 23.94 0.19 1.47
N TRP A 39 22.63 0.17 1.70
CA TRP A 39 21.70 1.27 1.43
C TRP A 39 21.11 1.90 2.69
N GLY A 40 21.80 1.75 3.83
CA GLY A 40 21.34 2.28 5.11
C GLY A 40 21.12 3.81 5.09
N ALA A 41 21.88 4.56 4.29
CA ALA A 41 21.69 6.01 4.10
C ALA A 41 20.31 6.38 3.48
N ALA A 42 19.66 5.42 2.82
CA ALA A 42 18.35 5.56 2.21
C ALA A 42 17.23 5.05 3.13
N THR A 43 17.47 4.81 4.42
CA THR A 43 16.43 4.38 5.35
C THR A 43 16.67 4.87 6.77
N GLN A 44 15.61 4.92 7.58
CA GLN A 44 15.66 5.25 9.00
C GLN A 44 16.37 6.59 9.29
N GLY A 45 16.07 7.62 8.49
CA GLY A 45 16.68 8.96 8.60
C GLY A 45 18.11 9.04 8.08
N GLY A 46 18.62 7.99 7.43
CA GLY A 46 20.00 7.88 6.99
C GLY A 46 21.03 7.77 8.13
N SER A 47 20.60 7.37 9.34
CA SER A 47 21.49 7.33 10.52
C SER A 47 22.59 6.28 10.46
N ASN A 48 22.50 5.30 9.57
CA ASN A 48 23.50 4.26 9.38
C ASN A 48 23.89 4.23 7.91
N GLU A 49 25.05 4.75 7.55
CA GLU A 49 25.55 4.63 6.19
C GLU A 49 26.02 3.20 5.88
N GLY A 50 25.90 2.77 4.63
CA GLY A 50 26.31 1.42 4.22
C GLY A 50 25.37 0.33 4.73
N VAL A 51 25.92 -0.75 5.29
CA VAL A 51 25.15 -1.94 5.70
C VAL A 51 24.52 -1.70 7.07
N LEU A 52 23.23 -2.03 7.20
CA LEU A 52 22.53 -1.89 8.48
C LEU A 52 23.08 -2.85 9.55
N PRO A 53 23.17 -2.43 10.82
CA PRO A 53 23.35 -3.33 11.96
C PRO A 53 22.28 -4.43 12.01
N ASP A 54 22.62 -5.61 12.52
CA ASP A 54 21.74 -6.78 12.52
C ASP A 54 20.37 -6.54 13.17
N ALA A 55 20.32 -5.76 14.26
CA ALA A 55 19.04 -5.41 14.91
C ALA A 55 18.10 -4.64 13.96
N LEU A 56 18.64 -3.74 13.14
CA LEU A 56 17.86 -2.97 12.17
C LEU A 56 17.50 -3.82 10.94
N ARG A 57 18.32 -4.81 10.58
CA ARG A 57 18.01 -5.79 9.52
C ARG A 57 16.81 -6.66 9.88
N VAL A 58 16.67 -7.06 11.16
CA VAL A 58 15.45 -7.74 11.64
C VAL A 58 14.22 -6.85 11.47
N GLY A 59 14.35 -5.55 11.78
CA GLY A 59 13.31 -4.56 11.51
C GLY A 59 12.92 -4.49 10.02
N SER A 60 13.91 -4.56 9.12
CA SER A 60 13.67 -4.62 7.67
C SER A 60 12.95 -5.90 7.24
N VAL A 61 13.25 -7.06 7.84
CA VAL A 61 12.50 -8.30 7.57
C VAL A 61 11.01 -8.13 7.94
N ILE A 62 10.74 -7.64 9.14
CA ILE A 62 9.36 -7.44 9.64
C ILE A 62 8.62 -6.46 8.71
N THR A 63 9.26 -5.36 8.37
CA THR A 63 8.70 -4.32 7.51
C THR A 63 8.42 -4.86 6.10
N SER A 64 9.32 -5.67 5.55
CA SER A 64 9.14 -6.35 4.26
C SER A 64 7.90 -7.26 4.26
N VAL A 65 7.74 -8.08 5.30
CA VAL A 65 6.57 -8.97 5.44
C VAL A 65 5.27 -8.18 5.57
N MET A 66 5.26 -7.11 6.37
CA MET A 66 4.08 -6.26 6.54
C MET A 66 3.66 -5.61 5.22
N TYR A 67 4.60 -5.05 4.46
CA TYR A 67 4.28 -4.46 3.16
C TYR A 67 3.90 -5.50 2.10
N ALA A 68 4.45 -6.72 2.16
CA ALA A 68 4.05 -7.80 1.28
C ALA A 68 2.60 -8.23 1.55
N ALA A 69 2.21 -8.34 2.82
CA ALA A 69 0.82 -8.61 3.22
C ALA A 69 -0.12 -7.49 2.75
N LEU A 70 0.28 -6.23 2.91
CA LEU A 70 -0.50 -5.09 2.43
C LEU A 70 -0.62 -5.07 0.89
N ALA A 71 0.46 -5.41 0.17
CA ALA A 71 0.45 -5.52 -1.29
C ALA A 71 -0.52 -6.63 -1.75
N ALA A 72 -0.54 -7.77 -1.07
CA ALA A 72 -1.49 -8.84 -1.34
C ALA A 72 -2.94 -8.38 -1.11
N VAL A 73 -3.20 -7.65 -0.03
CA VAL A 73 -4.54 -7.08 0.25
C VAL A 73 -4.94 -6.06 -0.81
N ALA A 74 -4.03 -5.19 -1.24
CA ALA A 74 -4.31 -4.14 -2.22
C ALA A 74 -4.50 -4.67 -3.66
N GLY A 75 -3.65 -5.63 -4.06
CA GLY A 75 -3.52 -6.08 -5.45
C GLY A 75 -4.30 -7.33 -5.82
N THR A 76 -4.88 -8.04 -4.83
CA THR A 76 -5.56 -9.33 -5.07
C THR A 76 -7.01 -9.33 -4.58
N SER A 77 -7.65 -10.50 -4.65
CA SER A 77 -8.98 -10.77 -4.09
C SER A 77 -8.90 -11.63 -2.81
N ILE A 78 -7.75 -11.75 -2.16
CA ILE A 78 -7.60 -12.61 -0.97
C ILE A 78 -8.48 -12.16 0.20
N ALA A 79 -8.74 -10.86 0.32
CA ALA A 79 -9.43 -10.26 1.45
C ALA A 79 -10.91 -9.91 1.16
N PRO A 80 -11.82 -10.14 2.14
CA PRO A 80 -13.20 -9.66 2.07
C PRO A 80 -13.27 -8.15 1.81
N ALA A 81 -14.26 -7.72 1.03
CA ALA A 81 -14.39 -6.32 0.58
C ALA A 81 -14.36 -5.31 1.75
N THR A 82 -15.14 -5.57 2.80
CA THR A 82 -15.21 -4.68 3.98
C THR A 82 -13.88 -4.60 4.73
N PHE A 83 -13.21 -5.74 4.91
CA PHE A 83 -11.91 -5.80 5.59
C PHE A 83 -10.83 -5.08 4.77
N ARG A 84 -10.70 -5.42 3.49
CA ARG A 84 -9.79 -4.78 2.54
C ARG A 84 -9.99 -3.27 2.51
N ARG A 85 -11.24 -2.80 2.46
CA ARG A 85 -11.54 -1.36 2.49
C ARG A 85 -11.03 -0.69 3.77
N ARG A 86 -11.28 -1.29 4.95
CA ARG A 86 -10.79 -0.77 6.24
C ARG A 86 -9.26 -0.71 6.28
N VAL A 87 -8.61 -1.79 5.86
CA VAL A 87 -7.14 -1.88 5.80
C VAL A 87 -6.57 -0.82 4.87
N LEU A 88 -7.14 -0.62 3.68
CA LEU A 88 -6.65 0.39 2.73
C LEU A 88 -6.82 1.82 3.27
N TYR A 89 -7.91 2.14 3.97
CA TYR A 89 -8.01 3.46 4.63
C TYR A 89 -6.99 3.64 5.75
N ALA A 90 -6.80 2.62 6.59
CA ALA A 90 -5.79 2.67 7.65
C ALA A 90 -4.38 2.83 7.05
N ALA A 91 -4.06 2.05 6.01
CA ALA A 91 -2.80 2.15 5.29
C ALA A 91 -2.61 3.53 4.65
N ALA A 92 -3.63 4.10 4.02
CA ALA A 92 -3.54 5.45 3.47
C ALA A 92 -3.20 6.49 4.55
N ALA A 93 -3.80 6.41 5.73
CA ALA A 93 -3.48 7.29 6.85
C ALA A 93 -2.03 7.10 7.34
N VAL A 94 -1.56 5.86 7.46
CA VAL A 94 -0.16 5.56 7.80
C VAL A 94 0.80 6.09 6.73
N MET A 95 0.45 5.99 5.44
CA MET A 95 1.27 6.51 4.35
C MET A 95 1.31 8.04 4.31
N VAL A 96 0.27 8.73 4.78
CA VAL A 96 0.31 10.19 4.98
C VAL A 96 1.34 10.52 6.05
N LEU A 97 1.33 9.83 7.19
CA LEU A 97 2.34 10.03 8.23
C LEU A 97 3.75 9.72 7.69
N ALA A 98 3.92 8.59 6.99
CA ALA A 98 5.18 8.23 6.38
C ALA A 98 5.67 9.29 5.38
N THR A 99 4.77 9.90 4.60
CA THR A 99 5.09 11.00 3.70
C THR A 99 5.63 12.21 4.46
N LEU A 100 4.95 12.62 5.53
CA LEU A 100 5.41 13.73 6.36
C LEU A 100 6.80 13.46 6.93
N LEU A 101 7.03 12.25 7.43
CA LEU A 101 8.34 11.83 7.96
C LEU A 101 9.42 11.83 6.88
N ASN A 102 9.14 11.33 5.69
CA ASN A 102 10.10 11.32 4.58
C ASN A 102 10.41 12.73 4.07
N ILE A 103 9.43 13.63 4.03
CA ILE A 103 9.65 15.04 3.68
C ILE A 103 10.49 15.74 4.75
N ALA A 104 10.24 15.45 6.02
CA ALA A 104 10.97 16.02 7.15
C ALA A 104 12.35 15.38 7.39
N SER A 105 12.66 14.27 6.73
CA SER A 105 13.91 13.53 6.92
C SER A 105 15.13 14.40 6.63
N THR A 106 16.15 14.32 7.47
CA THR A 106 17.42 15.03 7.27
C THR A 106 18.19 14.45 6.07
N SER A 107 18.02 13.16 5.77
CA SER A 107 18.62 12.49 4.61
C SER A 107 18.05 13.05 3.30
N PHE A 108 18.95 13.55 2.44
CA PHE A 108 18.58 14.00 1.10
C PHE A 108 18.06 12.84 0.24
N VAL A 109 18.68 11.66 0.38
CA VAL A 109 18.30 10.45 -0.37
C VAL A 109 16.88 10.04 -0.03
N GLU A 110 16.51 10.07 1.26
CA GLU A 110 15.14 9.72 1.67
C GLU A 110 14.10 10.72 1.17
N ARG A 111 14.39 12.02 1.27
CA ARG A 111 13.49 13.06 0.76
C ARG A 111 13.23 12.90 -0.73
N MET A 112 14.27 12.61 -1.52
CA MET A 112 14.15 12.54 -2.97
C MET A 112 13.55 11.23 -3.47
N ILE A 113 13.76 10.12 -2.77
CA ILE A 113 13.26 8.80 -3.19
C ILE A 113 11.96 8.45 -2.49
N TRP A 114 11.91 8.52 -1.16
CA TRP A 114 10.80 7.98 -0.40
C TRP A 114 9.61 8.91 -0.31
N ALA A 115 9.81 10.24 -0.25
CA ALA A 115 8.68 11.17 -0.26
C ALA A 115 7.78 11.01 -1.51
N PRO A 116 8.29 11.00 -2.76
CA PRO A 116 7.43 10.78 -3.91
C PRO A 116 6.80 9.38 -3.94
N VAL A 117 7.53 8.35 -3.48
CA VAL A 117 6.99 6.98 -3.38
C VAL A 117 5.83 6.92 -2.40
N THR A 118 5.96 7.50 -1.20
CA THR A 118 4.89 7.49 -0.20
C THR A 118 3.72 8.36 -0.62
N ILE A 119 3.94 9.48 -1.32
CA ILE A 119 2.87 10.29 -1.92
C ILE A 119 2.09 9.45 -2.95
N ALA A 120 2.78 8.76 -3.85
CA ALA A 120 2.15 7.89 -4.84
C ALA A 120 1.37 6.74 -4.16
N LEU A 121 1.89 6.17 -3.07
CA LEU A 121 1.20 5.18 -2.26
C LEU A 121 -0.06 5.74 -1.60
N VAL A 122 -0.02 6.94 -1.01
CA VAL A 122 -1.21 7.61 -0.45
C VAL A 122 -2.30 7.70 -1.53
N ILE A 123 -1.94 8.23 -2.70
CA ILE A 123 -2.90 8.44 -3.80
C ILE A 123 -3.49 7.10 -4.25
N THR A 124 -2.64 6.14 -4.62
CA THR A 124 -3.09 4.85 -5.16
C THR A 124 -3.91 4.04 -4.16
N ILE A 125 -3.49 3.98 -2.89
CA ILE A 125 -4.22 3.27 -1.82
C ILE A 125 -5.54 3.97 -1.52
N TRP A 126 -5.57 5.30 -1.47
CA TRP A 126 -6.81 6.06 -1.23
C TRP A 126 -7.84 5.84 -2.35
N HIS A 127 -7.41 5.91 -3.61
CA HIS A 127 -8.25 5.62 -4.76
C HIS A 127 -8.75 4.17 -4.74
N ALA A 128 -7.89 3.21 -4.38
CA ALA A 128 -8.28 1.82 -4.22
C ALA A 128 -9.34 1.64 -3.11
N ALA A 129 -9.18 2.31 -1.96
CA ALA A 129 -10.11 2.27 -0.83
C ALA A 129 -11.50 2.86 -1.16
N ARG A 130 -11.55 3.83 -2.07
CA ARG A 130 -12.78 4.49 -2.53
C ARG A 130 -13.51 3.75 -3.66
N HIS A 131 -12.88 2.75 -4.28
CA HIS A 131 -13.43 2.07 -5.44
C HIS A 131 -14.76 1.33 -5.13
N ASP A 132 -15.75 1.45 -6.02
CA ASP A 132 -17.09 0.95 -5.78
C ASP A 132 -17.16 -0.58 -5.63
N SER A 133 -16.21 -1.30 -6.24
CA SER A 133 -16.10 -2.76 -6.10
C SER A 133 -15.83 -3.24 -4.67
N ILE A 134 -15.49 -2.35 -3.74
CA ILE A 134 -15.38 -2.69 -2.30
C ILE A 134 -16.21 -1.75 -1.41
N ALA A 135 -17.02 -0.88 -2.00
CA ALA A 135 -17.88 0.04 -1.27
C ALA A 135 -19.07 -0.68 -0.59
N PRO A 136 -19.57 -0.15 0.54
CA PRO A 136 -20.79 -0.65 1.18
C PRO A 136 -21.99 -0.64 0.23
N LEU A 137 -22.91 -1.59 0.40
CA LEU A 137 -24.09 -1.77 -0.46
C LEU A 137 -24.91 -0.49 -0.64
N ALA A 138 -25.10 0.29 0.44
CA ALA A 138 -25.82 1.56 0.40
C ALA A 138 -25.21 2.60 -0.57
N ARG A 139 -23.88 2.57 -0.78
CA ARG A 139 -23.22 3.45 -1.74
C ARG A 139 -23.41 2.96 -3.18
N ARG A 140 -23.35 1.64 -3.40
CA ARG A 140 -23.56 1.02 -4.72
C ARG A 140 -24.97 1.21 -5.26
N ALA A 141 -25.99 1.14 -4.40
CA ALA A 141 -27.37 1.36 -4.81
C ALA A 141 -27.55 2.79 -5.37
N ARG A 142 -26.94 3.79 -4.74
CA ARG A 142 -26.98 5.19 -5.19
C ARG A 142 -26.30 5.42 -6.55
N SER A 143 -25.17 4.75 -6.83
CA SER A 143 -24.49 4.91 -8.12
C SER A 143 -25.31 4.33 -9.27
N VAL A 144 -26.08 3.26 -9.04
CA VAL A 144 -26.95 2.67 -10.06
C VAL A 144 -28.17 3.55 -10.33
N SER A 145 -28.80 4.10 -9.28
CA SER A 145 -29.97 4.98 -9.43
C SER A 145 -29.66 6.34 -10.06
N ALA A 146 -28.39 6.77 -10.04
CA ALA A 146 -27.95 8.04 -10.65
C ALA A 146 -27.68 7.93 -12.16
N ILE A 147 -27.75 6.72 -12.75
CA ILE A 147 -27.68 6.54 -14.21
C ILE A 147 -29.03 6.98 -14.78
N PRO A 148 -29.11 8.08 -15.57
CA PRO A 148 -30.36 8.46 -16.19
C PRO A 148 -30.76 7.35 -17.16
N ILE A 149 -31.88 6.68 -16.88
CA ILE A 149 -32.48 5.74 -17.80
C ILE A 149 -33.05 6.58 -18.94
N VAL A 150 -32.26 6.79 -19.99
CA VAL A 150 -32.77 7.32 -21.25
C VAL A 150 -33.74 6.26 -21.79
N ARG A 151 -35.03 6.54 -21.69
CA ARG A 151 -36.11 5.78 -22.33
C ARG A 151 -36.16 6.10 -23.81
#